data_AF-A0A7H4NY43-F1
#
_entry.id   AF-A0A7H4NY43-F1
#
_cell.length_a   1.000
_cell.length_b   1.000
_cell.length_c   1.000
_cell.angle_alpha   90.00
_cell.angle_beta   90.00
_cell.angle_gamma   90.00
#
_symmetry.space_group_name_H-M   'P 1'
#
loop_
_entity.id
_entity.type
_entity.pdbx_description
1 polymer ?
#
loop_
_entity_poly.entity_id
_entity_poly.type
_entity_poly.pdbx_seq_one_letter_code
_entity_poly.pdbx_strand_id
1 'polypeptide(L)'
;MGIFTALISSTYSIEIVRFFYKKGWCIRLPEEVPVMTRNGFQLLIPLLVVMLSISVINALLLQSTGRILPELISEAVRPLVVASDHLNRGINLFVYL
;
A
#
# COMPACT_ATOMS: atom_id res chain seq x y z
N MET A 1 9.21 -3.46 10.75
CA MET A 1 8.96 -4.19 9.49
C MET A 1 7.52 -3.94 9.04
N GLY A 2 7.18 -2.72 8.66
CA GLY A 2 5.77 -2.38 8.34
C GLY A 2 5.61 -1.01 7.71
N ILE A 3 6.51 -0.08 7.99
CA ILE A 3 6.49 1.27 7.41
C ILE A 3 6.70 1.20 5.89
N PHE A 4 7.69 0.46 5.39
CA PHE A 4 7.93 0.33 3.95
C PHE A 4 6.76 -0.32 3.22
N THR A 5 6.20 -1.40 3.79
CA THR A 5 5.01 -2.05 3.24
C THR A 5 3.81 -1.12 3.24
N ALA A 6 3.61 -0.33 4.30
CA ALA A 6 2.54 0.66 4.37
C ALA A 6 2.74 1.80 3.37
N LEU A 7 3.97 2.27 3.16
CA LEU A 7 4.29 3.29 2.16
C LEU A 7 3.94 2.79 0.76
N ILE A 8 4.45 1.62 0.36
CA ILE A 8 4.18 1.04 -0.96
C ILE A 8 2.68 0.79 -1.15
N SER A 9 2.02 0.20 -0.14
CA SER A 9 0.59 -0.10 -0.18
C SER A 9 -0.28 1.17 -0.29
N SER A 10 0.07 2.23 0.45
CA SER A 10 -0.65 3.51 0.40
C SER A 10 -0.47 4.21 -0.95
N THR A 11 0.76 4.24 -1.49
CA THR A 11 1.01 4.80 -2.82
C THR A 11 0.23 4.06 -3.89
N TYR A 12 0.26 2.71 -3.87
CA TYR A 12 -0.51 1.89 -4.80
C TYR A 12 -2.02 2.16 -4.71
N SER A 13 -2.57 2.21 -3.50
CA SER A 13 -3.99 2.49 -3.28
C SER A 13 -4.40 3.86 -3.83
N ILE A 14 -3.60 4.91 -3.58
CA ILE A 14 -3.86 6.27 -4.06
C ILE A 14 -3.79 6.34 -5.59
N GLU A 15 -2.83 5.65 -6.22
CA GLU A 15 -2.68 5.60 -7.67
C GLU A 15 -3.91 4.98 -8.34
N ILE A 16 -4.41 3.85 -7.81
CA ILE A 16 -5.61 3.18 -8.29
C ILE A 16 -6.84 4.09 -8.13
N VAL A 17 -7.03 4.68 -6.95
CA VAL A 17 -8.14 5.60 -6.70
C VAL A 17 -8.09 6.76 -7.71
N ARG A 18 -6.93 7.40 -7.88
CA ARG A 18 -6.75 8.51 -8.84
C ARG A 18 -7.05 8.09 -10.27
N PHE A 19 -6.63 6.89 -10.68
CA PHE A 19 -6.91 6.35 -12.01
C PHE A 19 -8.42 6.20 -12.26
N PHE A 20 -9.16 5.65 -11.30
CA PHE A 20 -10.62 5.49 -11.38
C PHE A 20 -11.35 6.84 -11.45
N TYR A 21 -10.92 7.82 -10.64
CA TYR A 21 -11.44 9.19 -10.69
C TYR A 21 -11.20 9.84 -12.06
N LYS A 22 -9.99 9.69 -12.63
CA LYS A 22 -9.66 10.26 -13.95
C LYS A 22 -10.43 9.61 -15.11
N LYS A 23 -10.70 8.31 -15.01
CA LYS A 23 -11.54 7.55 -15.96
C LYS A 23 -13.03 7.85 -15.84
N GLY A 24 -13.46 8.54 -14.78
CA GLY A 24 -14.87 8.83 -14.53
C GLY A 24 -15.68 7.59 -14.13
N TRP A 25 -15.03 6.52 -13.69
CA TRP A 25 -15.66 5.28 -13.20
C TRP A 25 -16.15 5.44 -11.76
N CYS A 26 -16.89 6.53 -11.52
CA CYS A 26 -17.45 6.87 -10.22
C CYS A 26 -18.98 6.85 -10.32
N ILE A 27 -19.64 6.28 -9.31
CA ILE A 27 -21.10 6.29 -9.23
C ILE A 27 -21.56 7.74 -9.01
N ARG A 28 -22.21 8.33 -10.01
CA ARG A 28 -22.75 9.69 -9.92
C ARG A 28 -24.15 9.61 -9.31
N LEU A 29 -24.26 9.96 -8.04
CA LEU A 29 -25.57 10.15 -7.40
C LEU A 29 -26.10 11.57 -7.68
N PRO A 30 -27.43 11.74 -7.80
CA PRO A 30 -28.07 13.04 -8.05
C PRO A 30 -27.76 14.07 -6.96
N GLU A 31 -28.06 15.34 -7.23
CA GLU A 31 -27.75 16.44 -6.31
C GLU A 31 -28.52 16.37 -4.98
N GLU A 32 -29.62 15.63 -4.96
CA GLU A 32 -30.51 15.45 -3.80
C GLU A 32 -29.85 14.76 -2.60
N VAL A 33 -28.77 13.99 -2.80
CA VAL A 33 -28.05 13.36 -1.69
C VAL A 33 -26.95 14.27 -1.12
N PRO A 34 -26.72 14.25 0.21
CA PRO A 34 -25.63 14.99 0.83
C PRO A 34 -24.27 14.67 0.21
N VAL A 35 -23.40 15.68 0.13
CA VAL A 35 -22.06 15.58 -0.50
C VAL A 35 -21.21 14.46 0.12
N MET A 36 -21.34 14.26 1.44
CA MET A 36 -20.64 13.19 2.16
C MET A 36 -21.04 11.79 1.67
N THR A 37 -22.33 11.56 1.42
CA THR A 37 -22.84 10.30 0.90
C THR A 37 -22.39 10.08 -0.53
N ARG A 38 -22.45 11.12 -1.38
CA ARG A 38 -21.97 11.06 -2.77
C ARG A 38 -20.49 10.66 -2.82
N ASN A 39 -19.64 11.28 -2.01
CA ASN A 39 -18.20 10.96 -1.98
C ASN A 39 -17.93 9.53 -1.48
N GLY A 40 -18.66 9.06 -0.47
CA GLY A 40 -18.56 7.68 0.01
C GLY A 40 -18.87 6.64 -1.07
N PHE A 41 -19.96 6.82 -1.81
CA PHE A 41 -20.33 5.93 -2.93
C PHE A 41 -19.36 6.00 -4.10
N GLN A 42 -18.78 7.16 -4.39
CA GLN A 42 -17.75 7.30 -5.42
C GLN A 42 -16.46 6.55 -5.06
N LEU A 43 -16.09 6.49 -3.78
CA LEU A 43 -14.93 5.75 -3.28
C LEU A 43 -15.18 4.24 -3.18
N LEU A 44 -16.43 3.81 -3.13
CA LEU A 44 -16.79 2.39 -2.95
C LEU A 44 -16.25 1.51 -4.08
N ILE A 45 -16.42 1.91 -5.35
CA ILE A 45 -15.90 1.16 -6.51
C ILE A 45 -14.36 1.03 -6.46
N PRO A 46 -13.59 2.13 -6.39
CA PRO A 46 -12.14 2.02 -6.39
C PRO A 46 -11.63 1.25 -5.17
N LEU A 47 -12.26 1.39 -4.00
CA LEU A 47 -11.90 0.60 -2.82
C LEU A 47 -12.10 -0.90 -3.04
N LEU A 48 -13.23 -1.30 -3.60
CA LEU A 48 -13.54 -2.70 -3.91
C LEU A 48 -12.48 -3.28 -4.89
N VAL A 49 -12.10 -2.51 -5.90
CA VAL A 49 -11.07 -2.92 -6.87
C VAL A 49 -9.70 -3.03 -6.21
N VAL A 50 -9.30 -2.10 -5.35
CA VAL A 50 -8.05 -2.20 -4.60
C VAL A 50 -8.04 -3.47 -3.74
N MET A 51 -9.11 -3.74 -2.99
CA MET A 51 -9.21 -4.94 -2.14
C MET A 51 -9.17 -6.23 -2.94
N LEU A 52 -9.88 -6.29 -4.07
CA LEU A 52 -9.85 -7.44 -4.98
C LEU A 52 -8.47 -7.64 -5.60
N SER A 53 -7.85 -6.57 -6.11
CA SER A 53 -6.53 -6.66 -6.74
C SER A 53 -5.49 -7.19 -5.75
N ILE A 54 -5.46 -6.66 -4.52
CA ILE A 54 -4.53 -7.11 -3.48
C ILE A 54 -4.84 -8.55 -3.04
N SER A 55 -6.12 -8.92 -2.89
CA SER A 55 -6.50 -10.29 -2.54
C SER A 55 -6.11 -11.29 -3.61
N VAL A 56 -6.34 -10.99 -4.90
CA VAL A 56 -5.95 -11.85 -6.02
C VAL A 56 -4.44 -11.99 -6.08
N ILE A 57 -3.70 -10.88 -5.95
CA ILE A 57 -2.24 -10.90 -5.92
C ILE A 57 -1.74 -11.76 -4.74
N ASN A 58 -2.28 -11.57 -3.53
CA ASN A 58 -1.94 -12.40 -2.37
C ASN A 58 -2.25 -13.89 -2.59
N ALA A 59 -3.40 -14.22 -3.20
CA ALA A 59 -3.79 -15.60 -3.47
C ALA A 59 -2.88 -16.27 -4.51
N LEU A 60 -2.41 -15.54 -5.52
CA LEU A 60 -1.47 -16.04 -6.53
C LEU A 60 -0.05 -16.24 -5.94
N LEU A 61 0.38 -15.31 -5.09
CA LEU A 61 1.67 -15.39 -4.39
C LEU A 61 1.71 -16.51 -3.37
N LEU A 62 0.60 -16.74 -2.67
CA LEU A 62 0.47 -17.86 -1.74
C LEU A 62 0.60 -19.20 -2.47
N GLN A 63 0.03 -19.33 -3.67
CA GLN A 63 0.13 -20.54 -4.49
C GLN A 63 1.54 -20.76 -5.06
N SER A 64 2.25 -19.68 -5.41
CA SER A 64 3.58 -19.79 -6.05
C SER A 64 4.73 -19.91 -5.05
N THR A 65 4.69 -19.13 -3.97
CA THR A 65 5.83 -18.93 -3.05
C THR A 65 5.49 -19.31 -1.60
N GLY A 66 4.21 -19.53 -1.28
CA GLY A 66 3.76 -19.82 0.09
C GLY A 66 3.85 -18.64 1.06
N ARG A 67 4.13 -17.43 0.56
CA ARG A 67 4.35 -16.21 1.37
C ARG A 67 3.43 -15.10 0.93
N ILE A 68 3.02 -14.25 1.87
CA ILE A 68 2.17 -13.09 1.60
C ILE A 68 2.99 -11.89 1.07
N LEU A 69 2.36 -11.00 0.31
CA LEU A 69 3.01 -9.82 -0.28
C LEU A 69 3.80 -8.96 0.72
N PRO A 70 3.34 -8.72 1.97
CA PRO A 70 4.10 -8.01 2.99
C PRO A 70 5.43 -8.66 3.36
N GLU A 71 5.49 -9.99 3.39
CA GLU A 71 6.70 -10.73 3.78
C GLU A 71 7.78 -10.62 2.71
N LEU A 72 7.39 -10.69 1.43
CA LEU A 72 8.32 -10.54 0.32
C LEU A 72 8.92 -9.13 0.26
N ILE A 73 8.10 -8.11 0.51
CA ILE A 73 8.58 -6.72 0.65
C ILE A 73 9.54 -6.63 1.84
N SER A 74 9.23 -7.29 2.95
CA SER A 74 10.09 -7.26 4.14
C SER A 74 11.45 -7.93 3.91
N GLU A 75 11.49 -9.05 3.18
CA GLU A 75 12.75 -9.72 2.80
C GLU A 75 13.57 -8.87 1.85
N ALA A 76 12.94 -8.26 0.83
CA ALA A 76 13.62 -7.38 -0.12
C ALA A 76 14.23 -6.13 0.55
N VAL A 77 13.56 -5.58 1.56
CA VAL A 77 14.00 -4.38 2.29
C VAL A 77 14.96 -4.72 3.44
N ARG A 78 14.96 -5.95 3.95
CA ARG A 78 15.86 -6.42 5.02
C ARG A 78 17.34 -6.09 4.81
N PRO A 79 17.97 -6.34 3.65
CA PRO A 79 19.38 -6.02 3.45
C PRO A 79 19.67 -4.51 3.54
N LEU A 80 18.74 -3.66 3.08
CA LEU A 80 18.88 -2.20 3.16
C LEU A 80 18.78 -1.71 4.62
N VAL A 81 17.87 -2.31 5.40
CA VAL A 81 17.72 -1.98 6.83
C VAL A 81 18.96 -2.41 7.61
N VAL A 82 19.47 -3.62 7.35
CA VAL A 82 20.68 -4.13 8.00
C VAL A 82 21.90 -3.27 7.65
N ALA A 83 22.06 -2.87 6.39
CA ALA A 83 23.13 -1.96 5.97
C ALA A 83 23.05 -0.59 6.69
N SER A 84 21.84 -0.06 6.86
CA SER A 84 21.60 1.19 7.60
C SER A 84 21.92 1.03 9.10
N ASP A 85 21.56 -0.10 9.71
CA ASP A 85 21.80 -0.36 11.13
C ASP A 85 23.31 -0.50 11.45
N HIS A 86 24.10 -1.05 10.52
CA HIS A 86 25.56 -1.12 10.68
C HIS A 86 26.23 0.25 10.70
N LEU A 87 25.75 1.21 9.90
CA LEU A 87 26.28 2.58 9.86
C LEU A 87 25.96 3.35 11.15
N ASN A 88 24.73 3.24 11.65
CA ASN A 88 24.32 3.87 12.91
C ASN A 88 25.12 3.34 14.11
N ARG A 89 25.45 2.04 14.11
CA ARG A 89 26.28 1.42 15.15
C ARG A 89 27.72 1.95 15.14
N GLY A 90 28.28 2.22 13.95
CA GLY A 90 29.62 2.80 13.80
C GLY A 90 29.72 4.25 14.28
N ILE A 91 28.69 5.06 14.02
CA ILE A 91 28.64 6.47 14.49
C ILE A 91 28.52 6.51 16.03
N ASN A 92 27.65 5.67 16.61
CA ASN A 92 27.50 5.64 18.07
C ASN A 92 28.80 5.22 18.77
N LEU A 93 29.55 4.25 18.22
CA LEU A 93 30.84 3.84 18.79
C LEU A 93 31.89 4.97 18.76
N PHE A 94 31.83 5.87 17.78
CA PHE A 94 32.74 7.03 17.67
C PHE A 94 32.36 8.18 18.61
N VAL A 95 31.10 8.26 19.07
CA VAL A 95 30.64 9.28 20.03
C VAL A 95 30.99 8.91 21.48
N TYR A 96 31.25 7.63 21.77
CA TYR A 96 31.67 7.13 23.09
C TYR A 96 33.18 6.87 23.21
N LEU A 97 33.98 7.29 22.22
CA LEU A 97 35.46 7.31 22.22
C LEU A 97 35.95 8.76 22.33
#